data_AF-A0A103XPP2-F1
#
_entry.id   AF-A0A103XPP2-F1
#
_cell.length_a   1.000
_cell.length_b   1.000
_cell.length_c   1.000
_cell.angle_alpha   90.00
_cell.angle_beta   90.00
_cell.angle_gamma   90.00
#
_symmetry.space_group_name_H-M   'P 1'
#
loop_
_entity.id
_entity.type
_entity.pdbx_description
1 polymer ?
#
loop_
_entity_poly.entity_id
_entity_poly.type
_entity_poly.pdbx_seq_one_letter_code
_entity_poly.pdbx_strand_id
1 'polypeptide(L)'
;MNRRTMRMKSVLLHIVTTTFIQMVNSSNMATMSKMKAMYILGDSSVDCGENTLFFPFLLNNLSLHPCDGGPSSILPHLLAKRIGLPYPIPFYSQNGSTEVLLRGINLGSTGATIMSNPTNPVLQSLNQQLRQAFEIFQLLQLELGQETANDFIQSSTLFYLSFGKDDYIDFFRSNSAKGPGSDAEKLSRVLVDQMTNAVQYLYGSSVRKFVFMGILPLGCAPRFLPLTNDSGSGGHRGNRVVCADEINDFVSKYNTYLEQRIVSLNVELNDAELIF
;
A
#
# COMPACT_ATOMS: atom_id res chain seq x y z
N MET A 1 -36.16 1.62 5.54
CA MET A 1 -34.72 1.81 5.86
C MET A 1 -34.61 2.75 7.05
N ASN A 2 -34.04 2.29 8.17
CA ASN A 2 -34.22 2.92 9.48
C ASN A 2 -33.37 4.20 9.62
N ARG A 3 -33.93 5.30 10.16
CA ARG A 3 -33.26 6.62 10.29
C ARG A 3 -31.93 6.55 11.06
N ARG A 4 -31.77 5.56 11.95
CA ARG A 4 -30.52 5.30 12.69
C ARG A 4 -29.39 4.79 11.78
N THR A 5 -29.70 3.99 10.76
CA THR A 5 -28.70 3.40 9.84
C THR A 5 -28.15 4.43 8.85
N MET A 6 -28.96 5.42 8.44
CA MET A 6 -28.48 6.56 7.63
C MET A 6 -27.58 7.51 8.44
N ARG A 7 -27.92 7.75 9.72
CA ARG A 7 -27.07 8.54 10.64
C ARG A 7 -25.70 7.88 10.86
N MET A 8 -25.64 6.56 11.03
CA MET A 8 -24.38 5.84 11.21
C MET A 8 -23.48 5.87 9.96
N LYS A 9 -24.05 5.73 8.75
CA LYS A 9 -23.29 5.83 7.50
C LYS A 9 -22.77 7.25 7.23
N SER A 10 -23.55 8.27 7.56
CA SER A 10 -23.14 9.68 7.47
C SER A 10 -22.05 10.02 8.50
N VAL A 11 -22.13 9.46 9.71
CA VAL A 11 -21.11 9.63 10.76
C VAL A 11 -19.82 8.89 10.40
N LEU A 12 -19.89 7.68 9.84
CA LEU A 12 -18.70 6.93 9.41
C LEU A 12 -17.98 7.60 8.23
N LEU A 13 -18.73 8.12 7.25
CA LEU A 13 -18.16 8.89 6.13
C LEU A 13 -17.56 10.21 6.63
N HIS A 14 -18.21 10.89 7.58
CA HIS A 14 -17.65 12.09 8.19
C HIS A 14 -16.40 11.79 9.02
N ILE A 15 -16.38 10.72 9.83
CA ILE A 15 -15.21 10.30 10.60
C ILE A 15 -14.03 9.99 9.67
N VAL A 16 -14.24 9.22 8.59
CA VAL A 16 -13.21 8.91 7.58
C VAL A 16 -12.70 10.16 6.88
N THR A 17 -13.58 11.14 6.58
CA THR A 17 -13.12 12.42 6.00
C THR A 17 -12.43 13.33 7.03
N THR A 18 -12.84 13.33 8.30
CA THR A 18 -12.23 14.16 9.34
C THR A 18 -10.91 13.59 9.84
N THR A 19 -10.71 12.27 9.86
CA THR A 19 -9.41 11.67 10.17
C THR A 19 -8.41 11.91 9.03
N PHE A 20 -8.84 11.85 7.76
CA PHE A 20 -8.01 12.27 6.62
C PHE A 20 -7.62 13.77 6.68
N ILE A 21 -8.52 14.63 7.17
CA ILE A 21 -8.25 16.07 7.33
C ILE A 21 -7.37 16.34 8.57
N GLN A 22 -7.48 15.56 9.65
CA GLN A 22 -6.65 15.69 10.85
C GLN A 22 -5.21 15.15 10.69
N MET A 23 -4.95 14.27 9.72
CA MET A 23 -3.57 13.85 9.37
C MET A 23 -2.75 14.97 8.70
N VAL A 24 -3.42 16.03 8.23
CA VAL A 24 -2.77 17.16 7.55
C VAL A 24 -2.72 18.35 8.51
N ASN A 25 -1.93 18.24 9.57
CA ASN A 25 -1.48 19.42 10.30
C ASN A 25 -0.80 20.39 9.31
N SER A 26 -0.94 21.70 9.50
CA SER A 26 -0.34 22.71 8.61
C SER A 26 1.19 22.56 8.50
N SER A 27 1.83 22.01 9.54
CA SER A 27 3.25 21.62 9.54
C SER A 27 3.56 20.46 8.58
N ASN A 28 2.74 19.40 8.60
CA ASN A 28 2.92 18.22 7.74
C ASN A 28 2.63 18.55 6.27
N MET A 29 1.67 19.45 6.03
CA MET A 29 1.39 19.93 4.67
C MET A 29 2.55 20.78 4.12
N ALA A 30 3.21 21.57 4.98
CA ALA A 30 4.37 22.37 4.60
C ALA A 30 5.63 21.52 4.33
N THR A 31 5.82 20.42 5.07
CA THR A 31 6.89 19.44 4.77
C THR A 31 6.58 18.65 3.50
N MET A 32 5.34 18.22 3.29
CA MET A 32 4.93 17.52 2.05
C MET A 32 5.00 18.40 0.81
N SER A 33 4.74 19.71 0.94
CA SER A 33 4.84 20.68 -0.17
C SER A 33 6.27 20.87 -0.71
N LYS A 34 7.30 20.40 0.01
CA LYS A 34 8.69 20.43 -0.44
C LYS A 34 9.10 19.18 -1.24
N MET A 35 8.27 18.14 -1.23
CA MET A 35 8.55 16.92 -1.96
C MET A 35 8.56 17.20 -3.46
N LYS A 36 9.40 16.48 -4.19
CA LYS A 36 9.52 16.53 -5.66
C LYS A 36 9.25 15.19 -6.32
N ALA A 37 9.43 14.09 -5.59
CA ALA A 37 9.19 12.74 -6.06
C ALA A 37 8.35 11.93 -5.07
N MET A 38 7.53 11.04 -5.62
CA MET A 38 6.84 10.02 -4.84
C MET A 38 7.15 8.64 -5.42
N TYR A 39 7.69 7.75 -4.58
CA TYR A 39 7.89 6.35 -4.91
C TYR A 39 6.79 5.52 -4.28
N ILE A 40 6.09 4.72 -5.08
CA ILE A 40 4.92 3.96 -4.62
C ILE A 40 5.24 2.48 -4.65
N LEU A 41 5.12 1.80 -3.52
CA LEU A 41 5.24 0.35 -3.42
C LEU A 41 3.92 -0.23 -2.93
N GLY A 42 3.50 -1.34 -3.50
CA GLY A 42 2.29 -2.00 -3.07
C GLY A 42 1.74 -3.05 -4.02
N ASP A 43 0.49 -3.38 -3.77
CA ASP A 43 -0.28 -4.32 -4.56
C ASP A 43 -1.18 -3.63 -5.61
N SER A 44 -2.25 -4.32 -6.04
CA SER A 44 -3.22 -3.77 -6.99
C SER A 44 -3.94 -2.50 -6.52
N SER A 45 -3.86 -2.13 -5.23
CA SER A 45 -4.42 -0.88 -4.69
C SER A 45 -3.67 0.36 -5.16
N VAL A 46 -2.45 0.18 -5.64
CA VAL A 46 -1.58 1.26 -6.11
C VAL A 46 -1.02 1.00 -7.51
N ASP A 47 -1.24 -0.18 -8.08
CA ASP A 47 -0.87 -0.49 -9.45
C ASP A 47 -1.65 0.40 -10.43
N CYS A 48 -0.95 0.97 -11.41
CA CYS A 48 -1.54 1.76 -12.48
C CYS A 48 -1.04 1.35 -13.88
N GLY A 49 -0.24 0.28 -14.02
CA GLY A 49 0.29 -0.09 -15.32
C GLY A 49 1.29 -1.24 -15.34
N GLU A 50 2.31 -1.11 -16.18
CA GLU A 50 3.28 -2.17 -16.45
C GLU A 50 4.27 -2.32 -15.30
N ASN A 51 3.87 -3.07 -14.27
CA ASN A 51 4.69 -3.35 -13.08
C ASN A 51 4.97 -4.84 -12.87
N THR A 52 4.64 -5.71 -13.83
CA THR A 52 4.89 -7.14 -13.72
C THR A 52 5.73 -7.64 -14.89
N LEU A 53 6.98 -8.03 -14.61
CA LEU A 53 7.91 -8.54 -15.61
C LEU A 53 7.33 -9.80 -16.27
N PHE A 54 7.46 -9.90 -17.60
CA PHE A 54 6.98 -11.03 -18.44
C PHE A 54 5.46 -11.21 -18.57
N PHE A 55 4.63 -10.42 -17.89
CA PHE A 55 3.19 -10.43 -18.14
C PHE A 55 2.78 -9.95 -19.55
N PRO A 56 3.45 -8.98 -20.21
CA PRO A 56 3.06 -8.54 -21.55
C PRO A 56 3.03 -9.66 -22.61
N PHE A 57 3.75 -10.76 -22.39
CA PHE A 57 3.77 -11.92 -23.30
C PHE A 57 2.70 -12.97 -22.99
N LEU A 58 2.07 -12.93 -21.82
CA LEU A 58 1.17 -13.99 -21.33
C LEU A 58 -0.27 -13.50 -21.10
N LEU A 59 -0.48 -12.26 -20.63
CA LEU A 59 -1.80 -11.65 -20.36
C LEU A 59 -1.67 -10.10 -20.36
N ASN A 60 -2.69 -9.39 -20.87
CA ASN A 60 -2.75 -7.92 -20.86
C ASN A 60 -2.49 -7.31 -19.46
N ASN A 61 -2.06 -6.04 -19.43
CA ASN A 61 -1.90 -5.20 -18.23
C ASN A 61 -3.00 -5.51 -17.18
N LEU A 62 -2.59 -5.98 -16.00
CA LEU A 62 -3.50 -6.39 -14.93
C LEU A 62 -4.04 -5.20 -14.13
N SER A 63 -3.45 -4.00 -14.29
CA SER A 63 -3.94 -2.80 -13.64
C SER A 63 -5.35 -2.46 -14.12
N LEU A 64 -6.22 -2.14 -13.16
CA LEU A 64 -7.58 -1.65 -13.42
C LEU A 64 -7.62 -0.13 -13.63
N HIS A 65 -6.51 0.56 -13.41
CA HIS A 65 -6.42 2.01 -13.39
C HIS A 65 -5.28 2.52 -14.27
N PRO A 66 -5.48 3.59 -15.05
CA PRO A 66 -4.39 4.24 -15.79
C PRO A 66 -3.51 5.13 -14.90
N CYS A 67 -2.26 5.34 -15.30
CA CYS A 67 -1.34 6.29 -14.64
C CYS A 67 -1.51 7.75 -15.12
N ASP A 68 -2.74 8.21 -15.32
CA ASP A 68 -3.03 9.53 -15.93
C ASP A 68 -3.62 10.56 -14.95
N GLY A 69 -3.90 10.17 -13.70
CA GLY A 69 -4.54 11.07 -12.73
C GLY A 69 -6.01 11.37 -13.02
N GLY A 70 -6.65 10.56 -13.89
CA GLY A 70 -8.02 10.74 -14.35
C GLY A 70 -9.10 10.44 -13.29
N PRO A 71 -10.38 10.44 -13.69
CA PRO A 71 -11.52 10.26 -12.78
C PRO A 71 -11.49 8.97 -11.95
N SER A 72 -10.83 7.94 -12.46
CA SER A 72 -10.65 6.63 -11.82
C SER A 72 -9.26 6.48 -11.20
N SER A 73 -8.71 7.55 -10.63
CA SER A 73 -7.35 7.52 -10.06
C SER A 73 -7.25 6.69 -8.79
N ILE A 74 -6.09 6.08 -8.60
CA ILE A 74 -5.68 5.44 -7.35
C ILE A 74 -5.38 6.48 -6.27
N LEU A 75 -5.46 6.08 -5.00
CA LEU A 75 -5.28 6.98 -3.86
C LEU A 75 -3.91 7.72 -3.84
N PRO A 76 -2.77 7.09 -4.19
CA PRO A 76 -1.50 7.80 -4.30
C PRO A 76 -1.54 8.97 -5.30
N HIS A 77 -2.25 8.85 -6.43
CA HIS A 77 -2.37 9.94 -7.39
C HIS A 77 -3.23 11.09 -6.86
N LEU A 78 -4.29 10.78 -6.10
CA LEU A 78 -5.06 11.82 -5.42
C LEU A 78 -4.20 12.57 -4.40
N LEU A 79 -3.34 11.84 -3.67
CA LEU A 79 -2.35 12.44 -2.78
C LEU A 79 -1.36 13.32 -3.56
N ALA A 80 -0.72 12.79 -4.60
CA ALA A 80 0.22 13.52 -5.45
C ALA A 80 -0.39 14.83 -5.96
N LYS A 81 -1.61 14.77 -6.51
CA LYS A 81 -2.36 15.94 -6.95
C LYS A 81 -2.57 16.95 -5.82
N ARG A 82 -2.89 16.48 -4.62
CA ARG A 82 -3.14 17.33 -3.46
C ARG A 82 -1.89 18.07 -2.99
N ILE A 83 -0.72 17.45 -3.10
CA ILE A 83 0.56 18.03 -2.67
C ILE A 83 1.39 18.61 -3.82
N GLY A 84 0.87 18.63 -5.05
CA GLY A 84 1.50 19.24 -6.22
C GLY A 84 2.62 18.42 -6.86
N LEU A 85 2.62 17.10 -6.65
CA LEU A 85 3.59 16.17 -7.26
C LEU A 85 3.13 15.67 -8.64
N PRO A 86 4.07 15.31 -9.53
CA PRO A 86 3.75 14.55 -10.74
C PRO A 86 3.20 13.16 -10.37
N TYR A 87 2.45 12.55 -11.31
CA TYR A 87 2.01 11.16 -11.16
C TYR A 87 3.17 10.22 -11.51
N PRO A 88 3.59 9.33 -10.60
CA PRO A 88 4.66 8.38 -10.88
C PRO A 88 4.23 7.39 -11.97
N ILE A 89 5.11 7.18 -12.96
CA ILE A 89 4.88 6.19 -14.01
C ILE A 89 5.25 4.77 -13.52
N PRO A 90 4.74 3.70 -14.17
CA PRO A 90 5.12 2.32 -13.83
C PRO A 90 6.61 2.05 -14.01
N PHE A 91 7.17 1.17 -13.17
CA PHE A 91 8.58 0.82 -13.16
C PHE A 91 9.08 0.23 -14.48
N TYR A 92 8.28 -0.51 -15.24
CA TYR A 92 8.72 -1.02 -16.55
C TYR A 92 8.45 -0.07 -17.73
N SER A 93 7.76 1.04 -17.51
CA SER A 93 7.52 2.07 -18.54
C SER A 93 8.57 3.19 -18.55
N GLN A 94 9.47 3.22 -17.58
CA GLN A 94 10.59 4.16 -17.50
C GLN A 94 11.73 3.78 -18.46
N ASN A 95 12.53 4.76 -18.87
CA ASN A 95 13.59 4.62 -19.88
C ASN A 95 15.02 4.82 -19.34
N GLY A 96 15.18 4.83 -18.03
CA GLY A 96 16.42 5.06 -17.30
C GLY A 96 16.76 6.54 -17.10
N SER A 97 15.95 7.46 -17.64
CA SER A 97 16.24 8.89 -17.55
C SER A 97 16.19 9.40 -16.13
N THR A 98 17.26 10.06 -15.70
CA THR A 98 17.36 10.76 -14.41
C THR A 98 16.19 11.72 -14.18
N GLU A 99 15.72 12.41 -15.22
CA GLU A 99 14.56 13.31 -15.10
C GLU A 99 13.29 12.57 -14.67
N VAL A 100 13.07 11.37 -15.20
CA VAL A 100 11.93 10.52 -14.86
C VAL A 100 12.08 9.99 -13.45
N LEU A 101 13.28 9.50 -13.09
CA LEU A 101 13.57 8.97 -11.76
C LEU A 101 13.41 10.04 -10.66
N LEU A 102 13.78 11.30 -10.95
CA LEU A 102 13.63 12.46 -10.05
C LEU A 102 12.18 12.92 -9.84
N ARG A 103 11.21 12.35 -10.57
CA ARG A 103 9.76 12.60 -10.38
C ARG A 103 9.08 11.49 -9.57
N GLY A 104 9.80 10.39 -9.30
CA GLY A 104 9.28 9.23 -8.60
C GLY A 104 8.72 8.16 -9.54
N ILE A 105 8.65 6.93 -9.05
CA ILE A 105 8.24 5.74 -9.81
C ILE A 105 7.20 4.94 -9.03
N ASN A 106 6.21 4.41 -9.74
CA ASN A 106 5.27 3.44 -9.20
C ASN A 106 5.82 2.03 -9.43
N LEU A 107 6.13 1.34 -8.34
CA LEU A 107 6.65 -0.03 -8.32
C LEU A 107 5.56 -1.06 -7.96
N GLY A 108 4.37 -0.58 -7.59
CA GLY A 108 3.26 -1.40 -7.13
C GLY A 108 2.71 -2.31 -8.22
N SER A 109 2.43 -3.55 -7.88
CA SER A 109 2.09 -4.59 -8.86
C SER A 109 0.91 -5.41 -8.38
N THR A 110 -0.03 -5.70 -9.27
CA THR A 110 -1.21 -6.51 -8.96
C THR A 110 -0.84 -7.87 -8.36
N GLY A 111 -1.41 -8.16 -7.19
CA GLY A 111 -1.19 -9.42 -6.46
C GLY A 111 0.09 -9.45 -5.63
N ALA A 112 0.79 -8.33 -5.48
CA ALA A 112 2.02 -8.28 -4.70
C ALA A 112 1.77 -8.54 -3.20
N THR A 113 2.69 -9.25 -2.59
CA THR A 113 2.61 -9.66 -1.17
C THR A 113 3.78 -9.11 -0.37
N ILE A 114 3.60 -8.94 0.93
CA ILE A 114 4.70 -8.61 1.84
C ILE A 114 5.66 -9.79 1.91
N MET A 115 5.13 -10.99 2.14
CA MET A 115 5.92 -12.22 2.14
C MET A 115 6.16 -12.71 0.72
N SER A 116 7.35 -13.21 0.41
CA SER A 116 7.58 -13.85 -0.89
C SER A 116 6.72 -15.11 -1.03
N ASN A 117 5.98 -15.24 -2.14
CA ASN A 117 5.20 -16.43 -2.43
C ASN A 117 6.02 -17.40 -3.29
N PRO A 118 6.53 -18.53 -2.73
CA PRO A 118 7.35 -19.47 -3.48
C PRO A 118 6.57 -20.23 -4.56
N THR A 119 5.23 -20.25 -4.47
CA THR A 119 4.35 -20.95 -5.41
C THR A 119 3.94 -20.09 -6.60
N ASN A 120 4.15 -18.77 -6.52
CA ASN A 120 3.92 -17.86 -7.63
C ASN A 120 5.06 -16.82 -7.73
N PRO A 121 6.26 -17.23 -8.18
CA PRO A 121 7.44 -16.36 -8.24
C PRO A 121 7.31 -15.23 -9.27
N VAL A 122 6.25 -15.25 -10.07
CA VAL A 122 5.95 -14.19 -11.06
C VAL A 122 5.34 -12.96 -10.38
N LEU A 123 4.64 -13.16 -9.25
CA LEU A 123 4.11 -12.03 -8.47
C LEU A 123 5.26 -11.37 -7.68
N GLN A 124 5.30 -10.04 -7.76
CA GLN A 124 6.27 -9.28 -7.00
C GLN A 124 6.02 -9.39 -5.49
N SER A 125 7.08 -9.40 -4.69
CA SER A 125 6.97 -9.20 -3.24
C SER A 125 7.49 -7.82 -2.85
N LEU A 126 7.23 -7.41 -1.59
CA LEU A 126 7.83 -6.23 -1.00
C LEU A 126 9.35 -6.19 -1.20
N ASN A 127 10.03 -7.34 -1.01
CA ASN A 127 11.47 -7.44 -1.23
C ASN A 127 11.87 -7.20 -2.68
N GLN A 128 11.05 -7.61 -3.65
CA GLN A 128 11.33 -7.37 -5.06
C GLN A 128 11.15 -5.89 -5.41
N GLN A 129 10.09 -5.24 -4.93
CA GLN A 129 9.88 -3.80 -5.14
C GLN A 129 10.92 -2.95 -4.41
N LEU A 130 11.40 -3.36 -3.23
CA LEU A 130 12.53 -2.72 -2.56
C LEU A 130 13.81 -2.79 -3.39
N ARG A 131 14.10 -3.93 -4.02
CA ARG A 131 15.26 -4.06 -4.92
C ARG A 131 15.18 -3.07 -6.07
N GLN A 132 14.01 -2.97 -6.71
CA GLN A 132 13.76 -2.00 -7.78
C GLN A 132 13.94 -0.55 -7.29
N ALA A 133 13.50 -0.22 -6.07
CA ALA A 133 13.75 1.10 -5.47
C ALA A 133 15.25 1.36 -5.24
N PHE A 134 16.01 0.36 -4.77
CA PHE A 134 17.45 0.49 -4.60
C PHE A 134 18.22 0.57 -5.93
N GLU A 135 17.74 -0.08 -6.99
CA GLU A 135 18.26 0.09 -8.34
C GLU A 135 18.11 1.55 -8.81
N ILE A 136 16.95 2.16 -8.55
CA ILE A 136 16.73 3.59 -8.84
C ILE A 136 17.71 4.48 -8.06
N PHE A 137 17.93 4.20 -6.77
CA PHE A 137 18.87 4.98 -5.96
C PHE A 137 20.30 4.86 -6.49
N GLN A 138 20.73 3.67 -6.88
CA GLN A 138 22.04 3.46 -7.49
C GLN A 138 22.18 4.23 -8.80
N LEU A 139 21.17 4.21 -9.67
CA LEU A 139 21.18 4.99 -10.90
C LEU A 139 21.27 6.50 -10.62
N LEU A 140 20.50 7.02 -9.68
CA LEU A 140 20.59 8.43 -9.28
C LEU A 140 21.98 8.79 -8.73
N GLN A 141 22.58 7.91 -7.92
CA GLN A 141 23.92 8.11 -7.37
C GLN A 141 25.00 8.09 -8.47
N LEU A 142 24.85 7.25 -9.49
CA LEU A 142 25.75 7.21 -10.66
C LEU A 142 25.65 8.49 -11.49
N GLU A 143 24.43 9.00 -11.69
CA GLU A 143 24.17 10.15 -12.57
C GLU A 143 24.40 11.52 -11.90
N LEU A 144 24.09 11.64 -10.61
CA LEU A 144 24.14 12.91 -9.86
C LEU A 144 25.32 13.02 -8.89
N GLY A 145 26.00 11.90 -8.63
CA GLY A 145 26.94 11.74 -7.52
C GLY A 145 26.25 11.37 -6.21
N GLN A 146 27.00 10.69 -5.34
CA GLN A 146 26.49 10.10 -4.10
C GLN A 146 25.84 11.12 -3.15
N GLU A 147 26.49 12.27 -2.93
CA GLU A 147 26.03 13.31 -2.02
C GLU A 147 24.73 13.95 -2.52
N THR A 148 24.72 14.44 -3.76
CA THR A 148 23.53 15.04 -4.39
C THR A 148 22.33 14.09 -4.43
N ALA A 149 22.57 12.82 -4.75
CA ALA A 149 21.51 11.81 -4.79
C ALA A 149 20.94 11.53 -3.40
N ASN A 150 21.79 11.38 -2.39
CA ASN A 150 21.35 11.16 -1.01
C ASN A 150 20.58 12.38 -0.46
N ASP A 151 21.06 13.60 -0.73
CA ASP A 151 20.38 14.83 -0.35
C ASP A 151 19.00 14.94 -1.01
N PHE A 152 18.89 14.57 -2.30
CA PHE A 152 17.61 14.49 -2.98
C PHE A 152 16.70 13.45 -2.32
N ILE A 153 17.18 12.22 -2.09
CA ILE A 153 16.42 11.14 -1.46
C ILE A 153 15.89 11.58 -0.09
N GLN A 154 16.74 12.20 0.73
CA GLN A 154 16.38 12.63 2.08
C GLN A 154 15.37 13.78 2.10
N SER A 155 15.59 14.80 1.28
CA SER A 155 14.86 16.07 1.39
C SER A 155 13.62 16.17 0.51
N SER A 156 13.56 15.39 -0.57
CA SER A 156 12.65 15.61 -1.69
C SER A 156 11.80 14.39 -2.08
N THR A 157 11.91 13.27 -1.38
CA THR A 157 11.17 12.03 -1.72
C THR A 157 10.15 11.64 -0.67
N LEU A 158 9.00 11.15 -1.14
CA LEU A 158 7.94 10.54 -0.35
C LEU A 158 7.76 9.08 -0.75
N PHE A 159 7.79 8.16 0.20
CA PHE A 159 7.49 6.76 -0.03
C PHE A 159 6.05 6.44 0.39
N TYR A 160 5.24 5.92 -0.54
CA TYR A 160 3.88 5.45 -0.27
C TYR A 160 3.87 3.92 -0.29
N LEU A 161 3.45 3.28 0.80
CA LEU A 161 3.44 1.83 0.96
C LEU A 161 2.02 1.31 1.20
N SER A 162 1.55 0.38 0.37
CA SER A 162 0.22 -0.23 0.49
C SER A 162 0.26 -1.72 0.16
N PHE A 163 0.35 -2.55 1.20
CA PHE A 163 0.48 -4.00 1.08
C PHE A 163 -0.34 -4.75 2.13
N GLY A 164 -0.41 -6.07 1.95
CA GLY A 164 -0.84 -7.04 2.96
C GLY A 164 -2.20 -7.66 2.66
N LYS A 165 -3.02 -7.07 1.79
CA LYS A 165 -4.33 -7.65 1.45
C LYS A 165 -4.17 -9.01 0.75
N ASP A 166 -3.17 -9.14 -0.11
CA ASP A 166 -2.93 -10.37 -0.87
C ASP A 166 -2.32 -11.47 0.03
N ASP A 167 -1.52 -11.12 1.04
CA ASP A 167 -1.06 -12.07 2.06
C ASP A 167 -2.23 -12.69 2.84
N TYR A 168 -3.23 -11.88 3.21
CA TYR A 168 -4.45 -12.37 3.85
C TYR A 168 -5.30 -13.23 2.90
N ILE A 169 -5.44 -12.83 1.64
CA ILE A 169 -6.12 -13.62 0.62
C ILE A 169 -5.50 -15.01 0.48
N ASP A 170 -4.17 -15.08 0.38
CA ASP A 170 -3.47 -16.36 0.26
C ASP A 170 -3.55 -17.19 1.53
N PHE A 171 -3.47 -16.56 2.71
CA PHE A 171 -3.59 -17.23 3.99
C PHE A 171 -4.98 -17.88 4.18
N PHE A 172 -6.07 -17.13 4.00
CA PHE A 172 -7.42 -17.66 4.18
C PHE A 172 -7.81 -18.67 3.11
N ARG A 173 -7.31 -18.52 1.88
CA ARG A 173 -7.48 -19.52 0.83
C ARG A 173 -6.83 -20.86 1.19
N SER A 174 -5.65 -20.81 1.82
CA SER A 174 -4.88 -22.01 2.18
C SER A 174 -5.35 -22.65 3.49
N ASN A 175 -5.93 -21.87 4.41
CA ASN A 175 -6.33 -22.32 5.75
C ASN A 175 -7.85 -22.48 5.95
N SER A 176 -8.65 -22.42 4.87
CA SER A 176 -10.10 -22.56 4.89
C SER A 176 -10.61 -23.83 5.61
N ALA A 177 -9.78 -24.87 5.72
CA ALA A 177 -10.14 -26.14 6.37
C ALA A 177 -9.73 -26.27 7.85
N LYS A 178 -8.86 -25.39 8.40
CA LYS A 178 -8.20 -25.62 9.72
C LYS A 178 -8.60 -24.67 10.85
N GLY A 179 -9.38 -23.63 10.58
CA GLY A 179 -9.71 -22.60 11.58
C GLY A 179 -8.51 -21.64 11.79
N PRO A 180 -8.61 -20.37 11.38
CA PRO A 180 -7.44 -19.49 11.23
C PRO A 180 -6.93 -18.82 12.52
N GLY A 181 -7.64 -18.98 13.64
CA GLY A 181 -7.48 -18.24 14.91
C GLY A 181 -6.06 -17.79 15.28
N SER A 182 -5.24 -18.71 15.79
CA SER A 182 -3.89 -18.38 16.29
C SER A 182 -2.89 -18.03 15.18
N ASP A 183 -3.11 -18.53 13.98
CA ASP A 183 -2.14 -18.43 12.89
C ASP A 183 -2.31 -17.13 12.09
N ALA A 184 -3.53 -16.59 12.03
CA ALA A 184 -3.81 -15.28 11.44
C ALA A 184 -3.25 -14.12 12.27
N GLU A 185 -3.26 -14.21 13.61
CA GLU A 185 -2.61 -13.19 14.44
C GLU A 185 -1.07 -13.25 14.34
N LYS A 186 -0.49 -14.45 14.29
CA LYS A 186 0.95 -14.61 14.01
C LYS A 186 1.31 -14.00 12.66
N LEU A 187 0.48 -14.22 11.64
CA LEU A 187 0.64 -13.59 10.33
C LEU A 187 0.68 -12.07 10.46
N SER A 188 -0.28 -11.43 11.16
CA SER A 188 -0.27 -9.97 11.37
C SER A 188 1.07 -9.46 11.90
N ARG A 189 1.64 -10.14 12.89
CA ARG A 189 2.93 -9.75 13.49
C ARG A 189 4.08 -9.90 12.50
N VAL A 190 4.14 -11.02 11.80
CA VAL A 190 5.15 -11.27 10.76
C VAL A 190 5.09 -10.20 9.67
N LEU A 191 3.89 -9.86 9.19
CA LEU A 191 3.72 -8.83 8.17
C LEU A 191 4.20 -7.45 8.65
N VAL A 192 3.89 -7.07 9.89
CA VAL A 192 4.38 -5.82 10.50
C VAL A 192 5.90 -5.83 10.66
N ASP A 193 6.50 -6.94 11.04
CA ASP A 193 7.95 -7.07 11.16
C ASP A 193 8.63 -6.92 9.79
N GLN A 194 8.08 -7.52 8.73
CA GLN A 194 8.60 -7.36 7.37
C GLN A 194 8.48 -5.91 6.87
N MET A 195 7.34 -5.25 7.11
CA MET A 195 7.16 -3.83 6.79
C MET A 195 8.14 -2.96 7.58
N THR A 196 8.38 -3.27 8.86
CA THR A 196 9.36 -2.57 9.70
C THR A 196 10.77 -2.68 9.11
N ASN A 197 11.18 -3.88 8.70
CA ASN A 197 12.49 -4.09 8.08
C ASN A 197 12.63 -3.31 6.78
N ALA A 198 11.59 -3.29 5.93
CA ALA A 198 11.57 -2.50 4.71
C ALA A 198 11.81 -1.01 4.97
N VAL A 199 11.16 -0.46 5.99
CA VAL A 199 11.35 0.94 6.41
C VAL A 199 12.77 1.18 6.88
N GLN A 200 13.34 0.28 7.69
CA GLN A 200 14.71 0.41 8.17
C GLN A 200 15.72 0.40 7.02
N TYR A 201 15.53 -0.46 6.00
CA TYR A 201 16.39 -0.47 4.81
C TYR A 201 16.28 0.82 3.98
N LEU A 202 15.06 1.32 3.76
CA LEU A 202 14.83 2.58 3.06
C LEU A 202 15.41 3.77 3.84
N TYR A 203 15.24 3.79 5.16
CA TYR A 203 15.81 4.79 6.05
C TYR A 203 17.35 4.78 6.01
N GLY A 204 17.96 3.59 6.02
CA GLY A 204 19.39 3.42 5.82
C GLY A 204 19.89 3.92 4.45
N SER A 205 18.98 4.05 3.49
CA SER A 205 19.22 4.62 2.16
C SER A 205 18.78 6.09 2.05
N SER A 206 18.81 6.82 3.17
CA SER A 206 18.47 8.25 3.28
C SER A 206 16.99 8.61 3.18
N VAL A 207 16.06 7.67 2.98
CA VAL A 207 14.62 8.00 2.92
C VAL A 207 14.14 8.49 4.29
N ARG A 208 13.33 9.55 4.32
CA ARG A 208 12.79 10.12 5.57
C ARG A 208 11.28 10.29 5.62
N LYS A 209 10.56 10.32 4.50
CA LYS A 209 9.11 10.55 4.48
C LYS A 209 8.39 9.32 3.99
N PHE A 210 7.48 8.79 4.83
CA PHE A 210 6.72 7.59 4.55
C PHE A 210 5.23 7.81 4.81
N VAL A 211 4.39 7.26 3.92
CA VAL A 211 2.95 7.13 4.09
C VAL A 211 2.60 5.66 3.94
N PHE A 212 1.88 5.11 4.90
CA PHE A 212 1.38 3.75 4.91
C PHE A 212 -0.12 3.76 4.69
N MET A 213 -0.60 2.84 3.87
CA MET A 213 -2.03 2.61 3.73
C MET A 213 -2.42 1.32 4.46
N GLY A 214 -3.36 1.43 5.38
CA GLY A 214 -3.99 0.28 6.01
C GLY A 214 -4.82 -0.55 5.02
N ILE A 215 -5.01 -1.82 5.36
CA ILE A 215 -5.88 -2.69 4.57
C ILE A 215 -7.34 -2.32 4.86
N LEU A 216 -8.11 -2.03 3.81
CA LEU A 216 -9.56 -1.79 3.92
C LEU A 216 -10.30 -3.08 4.30
N PRO A 217 -11.53 -3.00 4.87
CA PRO A 217 -12.30 -4.18 5.26
C PRO A 217 -12.41 -5.22 4.14
N LEU A 218 -11.68 -6.33 4.32
CA LEU A 218 -11.43 -7.31 3.28
C LEU A 218 -12.51 -8.41 3.23
N GLY A 219 -13.22 -8.66 4.33
CA GLY A 219 -14.26 -9.68 4.43
C GLY A 219 -15.45 -9.47 3.50
N CYS A 220 -15.60 -8.29 2.90
CA CYS A 220 -16.62 -7.98 1.90
C CYS A 220 -16.11 -8.13 0.45
N ALA A 221 -14.82 -8.42 0.23
CA ALA A 221 -14.27 -8.51 -1.11
C ALA A 221 -14.89 -9.70 -1.86
N PRO A 222 -15.13 -9.60 -3.18
CA PRO A 222 -15.79 -10.66 -3.96
C PRO A 222 -15.17 -12.06 -3.80
N ARG A 223 -13.85 -12.12 -3.57
CA ARG A 223 -13.11 -13.37 -3.38
C ARG A 223 -13.47 -14.13 -2.08
N PHE A 224 -14.05 -13.47 -1.09
CA PHE A 224 -14.48 -14.09 0.16
C PHE A 224 -15.99 -14.35 0.26
N LEU A 225 -16.76 -13.97 -0.77
CA LEU A 225 -18.20 -14.27 -0.82
C LEU A 225 -18.52 -15.76 -0.63
N PRO A 226 -17.77 -16.72 -1.19
CA PRO A 226 -18.06 -18.14 -0.98
C PRO A 226 -18.04 -18.56 0.50
N LEU A 227 -17.15 -17.99 1.32
CA LEU A 227 -17.03 -18.31 2.75
C LEU A 227 -18.22 -17.84 3.59
N THR A 228 -18.99 -16.88 3.08
CA THR A 228 -20.14 -16.29 3.77
C THR A 228 -21.45 -17.04 3.49
N ASN A 229 -21.47 -17.90 2.48
CA ASN A 229 -22.64 -18.69 2.08
C ASN A 229 -22.83 -19.98 2.91
N ASP A 230 -21.79 -20.46 3.60
CA ASP A 230 -21.83 -21.67 4.42
C ASP A 230 -22.41 -21.45 5.83
N SER A 231 -22.73 -20.21 6.19
CA SER A 231 -23.39 -19.86 7.46
C SER A 231 -24.89 -20.18 7.46
N GLY A 232 -25.27 -21.43 7.19
CA GLY A 232 -26.52 -22.09 7.64
C GLY A 232 -27.88 -21.38 7.47
N SER A 233 -27.95 -20.27 6.73
CA SER A 233 -29.15 -19.46 6.55
C SER A 233 -29.37 -19.29 5.07
N GLY A 234 -30.14 -20.20 4.48
CA GLY A 234 -30.54 -20.15 3.09
C GLY A 234 -31.13 -18.79 2.67
N GLY A 235 -30.89 -18.44 1.40
CA GLY A 235 -31.42 -17.26 0.73
C GLY A 235 -30.56 -16.02 0.98
N HIS A 236 -30.16 -15.25 -0.03
CA HIS A 236 -31.06 -14.26 -0.63
C HIS A 236 -32.12 -13.70 0.35
N ARG A 237 -31.74 -13.40 1.60
CA ARG A 237 -32.54 -12.56 2.49
C ARG A 237 -32.31 -11.09 2.12
N GLY A 238 -32.81 -10.71 0.94
CA GLY A 238 -32.67 -9.38 0.35
C GLY A 238 -31.24 -9.06 -0.08
N ASN A 239 -31.04 -7.96 -0.79
CA ASN A 239 -29.75 -7.46 -1.31
C ASN A 239 -28.71 -7.11 -0.22
N ARG A 240 -28.40 -8.00 0.72
CA ARG A 240 -27.37 -7.80 1.74
C ARG A 240 -26.26 -8.82 1.54
N VAL A 241 -25.13 -8.34 1.03
CA VAL A 241 -23.85 -9.04 1.11
C VAL A 241 -23.52 -9.20 2.59
N VAL A 242 -23.42 -10.46 3.05
CA VAL A 242 -22.88 -10.79 4.37
C VAL A 242 -21.36 -10.79 4.20
N CYS A 243 -20.64 -10.03 5.02
CA CYS A 243 -19.18 -10.00 4.98
C CYS A 243 -18.61 -11.01 6.00
N ALA A 244 -17.42 -11.52 5.74
CA ALA A 244 -16.71 -12.37 6.68
C ALA A 244 -16.08 -11.52 7.79
N ASP A 245 -16.78 -11.33 8.90
CA ASP A 245 -16.35 -10.47 10.01
C ASP A 245 -15.01 -10.92 10.61
N GLU A 246 -14.76 -12.24 10.71
CA GLU A 246 -13.49 -12.78 11.20
C GLU A 246 -12.29 -12.28 10.36
N ILE A 247 -12.43 -12.18 9.03
CA ILE A 247 -11.39 -11.65 8.16
C ILE A 247 -11.15 -10.17 8.46
N ASN A 248 -12.21 -9.40 8.70
CA ASN A 248 -12.12 -7.99 9.05
C ASN A 248 -11.43 -7.79 10.41
N ASP A 249 -11.69 -8.67 11.38
CA ASP A 249 -11.05 -8.61 12.70
C ASP A 249 -9.53 -8.79 12.59
N PHE A 250 -9.07 -9.77 11.81
CA PHE A 250 -7.63 -9.99 11.60
C PHE A 250 -6.97 -8.86 10.81
N VAL A 251 -7.63 -8.33 9.78
CA VAL A 251 -7.17 -7.15 9.06
C VAL A 251 -7.07 -5.93 10.00
N SER A 252 -8.06 -5.74 10.87
CA SER A 252 -8.04 -4.66 11.86
C SER A 252 -6.88 -4.81 12.85
N LYS A 253 -6.55 -6.04 13.26
CA LYS A 253 -5.38 -6.30 14.11
C LYS A 253 -4.07 -5.92 13.39
N TYR A 254 -3.90 -6.29 12.13
CA TYR A 254 -2.74 -5.88 11.34
C TYR A 254 -2.60 -4.35 11.26
N ASN A 255 -3.69 -3.65 10.91
CA ASN A 255 -3.68 -2.18 10.86
C ASN A 255 -3.28 -1.57 12.21
N THR A 256 -3.84 -2.10 13.31
CA THR A 256 -3.52 -1.64 14.67
C THR A 256 -2.05 -1.85 15.02
N TYR A 257 -1.50 -3.03 14.72
CA TYR A 257 -0.10 -3.34 15.00
C TYR A 257 0.85 -2.50 14.15
N LEU A 258 0.51 -2.27 12.88
CA LEU A 258 1.31 -1.43 11.99
C LEU A 258 1.30 0.02 12.47
N GLU A 259 0.14 0.58 12.80
CA GLU A 259 0.00 1.94 13.34
C GLU A 259 0.81 2.12 14.63
N GLN A 260 0.68 1.18 15.58
CA GLN A 260 1.47 1.20 16.81
C GLN A 260 2.98 1.15 16.54
N ARG A 261 3.41 0.31 15.58
CA ARG A 261 4.82 0.21 15.23
C ARG A 261 5.34 1.47 14.55
N ILE A 262 4.54 2.11 13.71
CA ILE A 262 4.85 3.40 13.07
C ILE A 262 5.06 4.49 14.12
N VAL A 263 4.22 4.54 15.17
CA VAL A 263 4.42 5.46 16.29
C VAL A 263 5.77 5.22 16.98
N SER A 264 6.14 3.97 17.25
CA SER A 264 7.46 3.65 17.82
C SER A 264 8.61 4.02 16.88
N LEU A 265 8.48 3.75 15.58
CA LEU A 265 9.50 4.08 14.59
C LEU A 265 9.74 5.59 14.46
N ASN A 266 8.71 6.43 14.61
CA ASN A 266 8.89 7.88 14.64
C ASN A 266 9.71 8.37 15.85
N VAL A 267 9.84 7.56 16.90
CA VAL A 267 10.71 7.84 18.06
C VAL A 267 12.11 7.25 17.85
N GLU A 268 12.19 6.06 17.25
CA GLU A 268 13.45 5.34 17.01
C GLU A 268 14.28 5.92 15.86
N LEU A 269 13.61 6.39 14.80
CA LEU A 269 14.23 6.92 13.60
C LEU A 269 14.21 8.45 13.68
N ASN A 270 15.36 9.01 14.04
CA ASN A 270 15.58 10.45 14.01
C ASN A 270 15.24 11.00 12.61
N ASP A 271 14.80 12.25 12.56
CA ASP A 271 14.52 13.01 11.33
C ASP A 271 13.56 12.38 10.29
N ALA A 272 13.01 11.20 10.57
CA ALA A 272 11.99 10.54 9.77
C ALA A 272 10.58 11.00 10.18
N GLU A 273 9.66 10.96 9.23
CA GLU A 273 8.23 11.19 9.45
C GLU A 273 7.46 10.07 8.73
N LEU A 274 6.84 9.21 9.54
CA LEU A 274 6.03 8.09 9.10
C LEU A 274 4.58 8.36 9.47
N ILE A 275 3.68 8.23 8.50
CA ILE A 275 2.24 8.48 8.66
C ILE A 275 1.46 7.24 8.25
N PHE A 276 0.45 6.85 9.03
CA PHE A 276 -0.52 5.79 8.71
C PHE A 276 -1.90 6.41 8.48
#